data_AF-A0A7C7UG69-F1
#
_entry.id   AF-A0A7C7UG69-F1
#
_cell.length_a   1.000
_cell.length_b   1.000
_cell.length_c   1.000
_cell.angle_alpha   90.00
_cell.angle_beta   90.00
_cell.angle_gamma   90.00
#
_symmetry.space_group_name_H-M   'P 1'
#
loop_
_entity.id
_entity.type
_entity.pdbx_description
1 polymer ?
#
loop_
_entity_poly.entity_id
_entity_poly.type
_entity_poly.pdbx_seq_one_letter_code
_entity_poly.pdbx_strand_id
1 'polypeptide(L)' 'MTSLRVAFPPLGSLSLAAEGYIRALGLEVVSPPPTSRRTLDLGVAHCPEMVCIPCKLLSGRPDHP' A
#
# COMPACT_ATOMS: atom_id res chain seq x y z
N MET A 1 4.44 -8.89 25.37
CA MET A 1 4.73 -9.24 23.97
C MET A 1 4.12 -8.16 23.11
N THR A 2 4.93 -7.33 22.46
CA THR A 2 4.44 -6.28 21.54
C THR A 2 3.85 -6.97 20.31
N SER A 3 2.54 -6.83 20.10
CA SER A 3 1.88 -7.32 18.88
C SER A 3 2.49 -6.63 17.67
N LEU A 4 3.12 -7.39 16.78
CA LEU A 4 3.66 -6.86 15.53
C LEU A 4 2.50 -6.61 14.58
N ARG A 5 2.33 -5.35 14.18
CA ARG A 5 1.32 -4.92 13.19
C ARG A 5 1.99 -4.76 11.84
N VAL A 6 1.44 -5.42 10.84
CA VAL A 6 1.96 -5.42 9.48
C VAL A 6 0.97 -4.71 8.57
N ALA A 7 1.45 -3.66 7.90
CA ALA A 7 0.76 -3.04 6.79
C ALA A 7 1.38 -3.52 5.47
N PHE A 8 0.61 -3.45 4.40
CA PHE A 8 1.07 -3.74 3.06
C PHE A 8 0.48 -2.69 2.10
N PRO A 9 1.13 -2.44 0.94
CA PRO A 9 0.61 -1.50 -0.05
C PRO A 9 -0.76 -1.94 -0.61
N PRO A 10 -1.60 -1.02 -1.11
CA PRO A 10 -2.81 -1.39 -1.84
C PRO A 10 -2.40 -2.11 -3.15
N LEU A 11 -2.70 -3.39 -3.26
CA LEU A 11 -2.34 -4.21 -4.44
C LEU A 11 -3.55 -4.54 -5.32
N GLY A 12 -4.64 -3.76 -5.21
CA GLY A 12 -5.91 -4.08 -5.85
C GLY A 12 -6.51 -5.36 -5.25
N SER A 13 -7.01 -6.26 -6.11
CA SER A 13 -7.60 -7.55 -5.69
C SER A 13 -6.62 -8.45 -4.94
N LEU A 14 -5.31 -8.33 -5.20
CA LEU A 14 -4.27 -9.10 -4.51
C LEU A 14 -4.20 -8.77 -3.00
N SER A 15 -4.71 -7.61 -2.58
CA SER A 15 -4.78 -7.21 -1.17
C SER A 15 -5.57 -8.20 -0.32
N LEU A 16 -6.60 -8.83 -0.89
CA LEU A 16 -7.40 -9.85 -0.20
C LEU A 16 -6.57 -11.09 0.13
N ALA A 17 -5.78 -11.55 -0.85
CA ALA A 17 -4.90 -12.70 -0.65
C ALA A 17 -3.74 -12.36 0.29
N ALA A 18 -3.17 -11.16 0.18
CA ALA A 18 -2.10 -10.69 1.06
C ALA A 18 -2.57 -10.62 2.53
N GLU A 19 -3.74 -10.04 2.77
CA GLU A 19 -4.33 -9.98 4.12
C GLU A 19 -4.59 -11.39 4.68
N GLY A 20 -5.19 -12.28 3.89
CA GLY A 20 -5.42 -13.67 4.29
C GLY A 20 -4.11 -14.41 4.63
N TYR A 21 -3.08 -14.22 3.81
CA TYR A 21 -1.76 -14.82 4.03
C TYR A 21 -1.10 -14.32 5.32
N ILE A 22 -1.07 -13.00 5.55
CA ILE A 22 -0.44 -12.41 6.74
C ILE A 22 -1.22 -12.81 8.02
N ARG A 23 -2.55 -12.84 7.96
CA ARG A 23 -3.39 -13.34 9.07
C ARG A 23 -3.14 -14.81 9.36
N ALA A 24 -2.95 -15.64 8.33
CA ALA A 24 -2.63 -17.07 8.49
C ALA A 24 -1.26 -17.29 9.16
N LEU A 25 -0.33 -16.34 9.05
CA LEU A 25 0.94 -16.34 9.77
C LEU A 25 0.81 -15.91 11.26
N GLY A 26 -0.42 -15.61 11.74
CA GLY A 26 -0.68 -15.20 13.11
C GLY A 26 -0.36 -13.73 13.41
N LEU A 27 -0.20 -12.90 12.37
CA LEU A 27 0.15 -11.49 12.51
C LEU A 27 -1.10 -10.59 12.44
N GLU A 28 -1.04 -9.44 13.12
CA GLU A 28 -2.08 -8.42 13.05
C GLU A 28 -1.89 -7.60 11.76
N VAL A 29 -2.92 -7.59 10.90
CA VAL A 29 -2.90 -6.86 9.63
C VAL A 29 -3.56 -5.49 9.78
N VAL A 30 -2.88 -4.45 9.31
CA VAL A 30 -3.43 -3.12 9.11
C VAL A 30 -3.73 -2.94 7.62
N SER A 31 -5.03 -2.85 7.28
CA SER A 31 -5.45 -2.64 5.90
C SER A 31 -5.05 -1.24 5.42
N PRO A 32 -4.38 -1.10 4.27
CA PRO A 32 -4.02 0.21 3.74
C PRO A 32 -5.27 1.00 3.36
N PRO A 33 -5.28 2.35 3.56
CA PRO A 33 -6.41 3.18 3.10
C PRO A 33 -6.62 3.04 1.58
N PRO A 34 -7.83 3.32 1.06
CA PRO A 34 -8.12 3.24 -0.37
C PRO A 34 -7.27 4.25 -1.16
N THR A 35 -6.89 3.87 -2.38
CA THR A 35 -6.22 4.79 -3.31
C THR A 35 -7.19 5.86 -3.81
N SER A 36 -6.69 7.07 -4.01
CA SER A 36 -7.43 8.22 -4.53
C SER A 36 -6.71 8.88 -5.71
N ARG A 37 -7.40 9.76 -6.44
CA ARG A 37 -6.77 10.59 -7.48
C ARG A 37 -5.65 11.48 -6.91
N ARG A 38 -5.84 12.00 -5.70
CA ARG A 38 -4.82 12.78 -4.98
C ARG A 38 -3.52 11.99 -4.78
N THR A 39 -3.61 10.72 -4.38
CA THR A 39 -2.41 9.84 -4.27
C THR A 39 -1.75 9.60 -5.63
N LEU A 40 -2.51 9.54 -6.72
CA LEU A 40 -1.91 9.44 -8.07
C LEU A 40 -1.19 10.73 -8.45
N ASP A 41 -1.81 11.88 -8.22
CA ASP A 41 -1.24 13.19 -8.56
C ASP A 41 0.08 13.42 -7.82
N LEU A 42 0.15 13.04 -6.53
CA LEU A 42 1.39 13.04 -5.75
C LEU A 42 2.43 12.06 -6.33
N GLY A 43 2.01 10.86 -6.73
CA GLY A 43 2.89 9.89 -7.37
C GLY A 43 3.46 10.38 -8.70
N VAL A 44 2.67 11.07 -9.51
CA VAL A 44 3.13 11.69 -10.77
C VAL A 44 4.11 12.82 -10.50
N ALA A 45 3.90 13.62 -9.45
CA ALA A 45 4.78 14.72 -9.09
C ALA A 45 6.15 14.28 -8.56
N HIS A 46 6.22 13.12 -7.89
CA HIS A 46 7.43 12.67 -7.17
C HIS A 46 8.13 11.46 -7.78
N CYS A 47 7.50 10.72 -8.70
CA CYS A 47 8.11 9.57 -9.34
C CYS A 47 8.61 9.87 -10.76
N PRO A 48 9.57 9.09 -11.29
CA PRO A 48 9.95 9.15 -12.69
C PRO A 48 8.75 8.98 -13.63
N GLU A 49 8.74 9.73 -14.72
CA GLU A 49 7.65 9.71 -15.71
C GLU A 49 7.42 8.32 -16.31
N MET A 50 8.51 7.57 -16.51
CA MET A 50 8.54 6.21 -17.04
C MET A 50 8.07 5.12 -16.07
N VAL A 51 7.82 5.43 -14.79
CA VAL A 51 7.35 4.41 -13.84
C VAL A 51 5.86 4.13 -14.05
N CYS A 52 5.47 2.86 -13.93
CA CYS A 52 4.10 2.45 -14.17
C CYS A 52 3.12 3.08 -13.15
N ILE A 53 1.87 3.29 -13.57
CA ILE A 53 0.80 3.88 -12.74
C ILE A 53 0.68 3.21 -11.36
N PRO A 54 0.71 1.85 -11.24
CA PRO A 54 0.65 1.22 -9.92
C PRO A 54 1.78 1.67 -9.00
N CYS A 55 3.01 1.76 -9.51
CA CYS A 55 4.15 2.21 -8.70
C CYS A 55 3.98 3.67 -8.26
N LYS A 56 3.49 4.56 -9.14
CA LYS A 56 3.16 5.95 -8.78
C LYS A 56 2.13 6.02 -7.64
N LEU A 57 1.08 5.19 -7.69
CA LEU A 57 0.06 5.13 -6.64
C LEU A 57 0.62 4.66 -5.28
N LEU A 58 1.61 3.77 -5.29
CA LEU A 58 2.27 3.30 -4.07
C LEU A 58 3.13 4.38 -3.44
N SER A 59 3.88 5.12 -4.27
CA SER A 59 4.80 6.16 -3.82
C SER A 59 4.13 7.49 -3.48
N GLY A 60 2.97 7.80 -4.06
CA GLY A 60 2.26 9.06 -3.82
C GLY A 60 1.50 9.15 -2.50
N ARG A 61 1.75 8.22 -1.58
CA ARG A 61 1.12 8.15 -0.26
C ARG A 61 1.74 9.18 0.70
N PRO A 62 0.94 10.04 1.35
CA PRO A 62 1.45 11.03 2.30
C PRO A 62 1.99 10.42 3.61
N ASP A 63 1.79 9.11 3.80
CA ASP A 63 2.13 8.32 4.99
C ASP A 63 3.53 7.69 4.97
N HIS A 64 4.39 8.02 4.00
CA HIS A 64 5.80 7.65 4.04
C HIS A 64 6.63 8.78 4.70
N PRO A 65 7.44 8.50 5.75
CA PRO A 65 8.50 9.42 6.15
C PRO A 65 9.56 9.57 5.06
#